data_AF-A0A920VGQ4-F1
#
_entry.id   AF-A0A920VGQ4-F1
#
_cell.length_a   1.000
_cell.length_b   1.000
_cell.length_c   1.000
_cell.angle_alpha   90.00
_cell.angle_beta   90.00
_cell.angle_gamma   90.00
#
_symmetry.space_group_name_H-M   'P 1'
#
loop_
_entity.id
_entity.type
_entity.pdbx_description
1 polymer ?
#
loop_
_entity_poly.entity_id
_entity_poly.type
_entity_poly.pdbx_seq_one_letter_code
_entity_poly.pdbx_strand_id
1 'polypeptide(L)'
;MTLRLRSLDAGPADTFEAGEVWASDPNRRPRPLFADLLTAIGAVDGIRRVRFTSPHPKDLRPETIEAMAVTPEVCEHLHLPLQSGSDSILSAMHRGYTAERYLERLAAARAGIDDLAVTTDIIVGFPRRDR
;
A
#
# COMPACT_ATOMS: atom_id res chain seq x y z
N MET A 1 -2.21 13.38 0.65
CA MET A 1 -0.79 13.24 1.02
C MET A 1 -0.05 14.50 0.60
N THR A 2 0.34 15.27 1.62
CA THR A 2 0.60 16.71 1.68
C THR A 2 1.60 17.20 0.63
N LEU A 3 1.30 18.34 0.00
CA LEU A 3 2.14 19.00 -1.01
C LEU A 3 3.48 19.54 -0.47
N ARG A 4 3.69 19.44 0.85
CA ARG A 4 4.65 20.26 1.60
C ARG A 4 6.07 19.71 1.65
N LEU A 5 6.28 18.41 1.42
CA LEU A 5 7.62 17.80 1.47
C LEU A 5 8.32 17.69 0.10
N ARG A 6 7.80 18.33 -0.96
CA ARG A 6 8.28 18.12 -2.34
C ARG A 6 9.71 18.62 -2.65
N SER A 7 10.37 19.36 -1.75
CA SER A 7 11.76 19.78 -1.92
C SER A 7 12.74 18.72 -1.40
N LEU A 8 13.94 18.67 -2.00
CA LEU A 8 15.07 17.89 -1.48
C LEU A 8 15.73 18.59 -0.29
N ASP A 9 15.68 19.92 -0.26
CA ASP A 9 16.17 20.73 0.85
C ASP A 9 15.21 20.61 2.02
N ALA A 10 15.72 20.17 3.17
CA ALA A 10 14.94 20.09 4.40
C ALA A 10 14.65 21.50 4.92
N GLY A 11 13.38 21.84 5.03
CA GLY A 11 12.91 23.04 5.69
C GLY A 11 12.85 22.86 7.22
N PRO A 12 12.87 23.96 7.99
CA PRO A 12 12.76 23.91 9.46
C PRO A 12 11.42 23.33 9.97
N ALA A 13 10.40 23.21 9.11
CA ALA A 13 9.12 22.58 9.43
C ALA A 13 9.12 21.05 9.19
N ASP A 14 10.10 20.51 8.46
CA ASP A 14 10.05 19.14 7.97
C ASP A 14 10.21 18.12 9.10
N THR A 15 10.95 18.47 10.16
CA THR A 15 11.03 17.66 11.37
C THR A 15 9.66 17.47 12.02
N PHE A 16 8.80 18.50 11.99
CA PHE A 16 7.44 18.40 12.52
C PHE A 16 6.52 17.61 11.58
N GLU A 17 6.73 17.72 10.26
CA GLU A 17 5.85 17.08 9.27
C GLU A 17 6.21 15.60 9.00
N ALA A 18 7.48 15.22 9.10
CA ALA A 18 8.00 13.90 8.72
C ALA A 18 8.86 13.22 9.81
N GLY A 19 9.19 13.92 10.90
CA GLY A 19 10.02 13.40 11.99
C GLY A 19 11.53 13.59 11.79
N GLU A 20 12.28 13.55 12.89
CA GLU A 20 13.75 13.73 12.89
C GLU A 20 14.50 12.70 12.05
N VAL A 21 14.02 11.45 12.06
CA VAL A 21 14.66 10.35 11.32
C VAL A 21 14.65 10.61 9.82
N TRP A 22 13.52 11.05 9.26
CA TRP A 22 13.43 11.38 7.84
C TRP A 22 14.16 12.69 7.51
N ALA A 23 14.06 13.71 8.38
CA ALA A 23 14.70 15.00 8.15
C ALA A 23 16.24 14.91 8.10
N SER A 24 16.82 14.01 8.90
CA SER A 24 18.28 13.80 9.00
C SER A 24 18.85 12.79 8.00
N ASP A 25 18.03 12.02 7.28
CA ASP A 25 18.52 11.03 6.31
C ASP A 25 19.12 11.71 5.06
N PRO A 26 20.41 11.48 4.74
CA PRO A 26 21.05 12.05 3.54
C PRO A 26 20.46 11.50 2.23
N ASN A 27 19.76 10.36 2.27
CA ASN A 27 19.07 9.75 1.14
C ASN A 27 17.55 10.03 1.14
N ARG A 28 17.09 10.98 1.97
CA ARG A 28 15.66 11.30 2.09
C ARG A 28 15.06 11.62 0.72
N ARG A 29 13.87 11.09 0.49
CA ARG A 29 13.07 11.36 -0.71
C ARG A 29 12.00 12.37 -0.38
N PRO A 30 11.72 13.37 -1.24
CA PRO A 30 10.70 14.42 -1.01
C PRO A 30 9.28 13.89 -0.70
N ARG A 31 9.04 12.60 -0.93
CA ARG A 31 7.85 11.91 -0.45
C ARG A 31 8.29 10.57 0.13
N PRO A 32 8.24 10.39 1.47
CA PRO A 32 8.39 9.05 2.01
C PRO A 32 7.31 8.15 1.39
N LEU A 33 7.73 7.00 0.92
CA LEU A 33 6.83 6.00 0.37
C LEU A 33 6.12 5.27 1.51
N PHE A 34 4.94 4.71 1.23
CA PHE A 34 4.21 3.92 2.22
C PHE A 34 5.03 2.74 2.75
N ALA A 35 5.91 2.16 1.92
CA ALA A 35 6.86 1.13 2.32
C ALA A 35 7.80 1.61 3.45
N ASP A 36 8.38 2.81 3.29
CA ASP A 36 9.28 3.41 4.29
C ASP A 36 8.57 3.57 5.64
N LEU A 37 7.29 3.95 5.62
CA LEU A 37 6.47 4.07 6.82
C LEU A 37 6.25 2.71 7.50
N LEU A 38 5.98 1.64 6.74
CA LEU A 38 5.80 0.30 7.31
C LEU A 38 7.06 -0.15 8.04
N THR A 39 8.24 -0.01 7.42
CA THR A 39 9.52 -0.36 8.03
C THR A 39 9.81 0.51 9.26
N ALA A 40 9.55 1.82 9.18
CA ALA A 40 9.80 2.74 10.30
C ALA A 40 8.91 2.42 11.52
N ILE A 41 7.65 2.02 11.31
CA ILE A 41 6.77 1.62 12.43
C ILE A 41 7.28 0.35 13.11
N GLY A 42 7.83 -0.61 12.36
CA GLY A 42 8.42 -1.83 12.94
C GLY A 42 9.61 -1.56 13.87
N ALA A 43 10.31 -0.43 13.68
CA ALA A 43 11.41 -0.02 14.54
C ALA A 43 10.97 0.67 15.86
N VAL A 44 9.67 0.91 16.06
CA VAL A 44 9.15 1.59 17.25
C VAL A 44 8.98 0.57 18.39
N ASP A 45 9.73 0.78 19.47
CA ASP A 45 9.68 -0.09 20.65
C ASP A 45 8.26 -0.18 21.23
N GLY A 46 7.88 -1.41 21.62
CA GLY A 46 6.56 -1.73 22.17
C GLY A 46 5.44 -1.96 21.15
N ILE A 47 5.60 -1.61 19.87
CA ILE A 47 4.63 -1.98 18.82
C ILE A 47 4.85 -3.46 18.47
N ARG A 48 3.81 -4.28 18.67
CA ARG A 48 3.90 -5.73 18.37
C ARG A 48 3.13 -6.19 17.14
N ARG A 49 2.11 -5.42 16.73
CA ARG A 49 1.30 -5.72 15.54
C ARG A 49 0.83 -4.44 14.87
N VAL A 50 1.01 -4.40 13.56
CA VAL A 50 0.57 -3.35 12.66
C VAL A 50 -0.26 -4.02 11.58
N ARG A 51 -1.52 -3.64 11.47
CA ARG A 51 -2.40 -4.05 10.38
C ARG A 51 -2.88 -2.81 9.67
N PHE A 52 -2.66 -2.75 8.37
CA PHE A 52 -3.28 -1.74 7.51
C PHE A 52 -4.33 -2.41 6.62
N THR A 53 -5.43 -1.72 6.38
CA THR A 53 -6.67 -2.35 5.91
C THR A 53 -7.06 -2.01 4.49
N SER A 54 -6.38 -1.11 3.77
CA SER A 54 -6.79 -0.84 2.38
C SER A 54 -5.72 -0.17 1.50
N PRO A 55 -4.82 -0.93 0.88
CA PRO A 55 -4.25 -0.50 -0.38
C PRO A 55 -5.30 -0.69 -1.48
N HIS A 56 -5.61 0.37 -2.22
CA HIS A 56 -6.24 0.18 -3.52
C HIS A 56 -5.28 -0.69 -4.36
N PRO A 57 -5.74 -1.67 -5.16
CA PRO A 57 -4.83 -2.60 -5.82
C PRO A 57 -3.73 -1.90 -6.61
N LYS A 58 -4.05 -0.78 -7.28
CA LYS A 58 -3.09 0.10 -7.99
C LYS A 58 -1.87 0.52 -7.16
N ASP A 59 -2.02 0.66 -5.84
CA ASP A 59 -1.03 1.19 -4.91
C ASP A 59 -0.23 0.08 -4.19
N LEU A 60 -0.55 -1.19 -4.42
CA LEU A 60 0.28 -2.32 -4.01
C LEU A 60 1.48 -2.45 -4.96
N ARG A 61 2.57 -1.81 -4.60
CA ARG A 61 3.84 -1.80 -5.35
C ARG A 61 4.82 -2.83 -4.77
N PRO A 62 5.84 -3.25 -5.53
CA PRO A 62 6.84 -4.22 -5.05
C PRO A 62 7.49 -3.82 -3.74
N GLU A 63 7.81 -2.54 -3.56
CA GLU A 63 8.46 -2.03 -2.33
C GLU A 63 7.55 -2.17 -1.11
N THR A 64 6.23 -2.07 -1.29
CA THR A 64 5.26 -2.31 -0.20
C THR A 64 5.23 -3.79 0.18
N ILE A 65 5.29 -4.69 -0.79
CA ILE A 65 5.33 -6.14 -0.54
C ILE A 65 6.60 -6.51 0.21
N GLU A 66 7.74 -5.98 -0.23
CA GLU A 66 9.03 -6.19 0.44
C GLU A 66 9.00 -5.66 1.87
N ALA A 67 8.52 -4.43 2.10
CA ALA A 67 8.40 -3.86 3.44
C ALA A 67 7.51 -4.71 4.36
N MET A 68 6.40 -5.26 3.86
CA MET A 68 5.57 -6.19 4.63
C MET A 68 6.30 -7.49 4.96
N ALA A 69 7.08 -8.05 4.01
CA ALA A 69 7.78 -9.31 4.19
C ALA A 69 8.91 -9.22 5.23
N VAL A 70 9.63 -8.10 5.27
CA VAL A 70 10.81 -7.93 6.13
C VAL A 70 10.52 -7.29 7.48
N THR A 71 9.29 -6.81 7.73
CA THR A 71 8.92 -6.11 8.97
C THR A 71 8.00 -6.99 9.82
N PRO A 72 8.51 -7.70 10.86
CA PRO A 72 7.75 -8.70 11.62
C PRO A 72 6.51 -8.15 12.33
N GLU A 73 6.52 -6.87 12.72
CA GLU A 73 5.38 -6.20 13.35
C GLU A 73 4.23 -6.01 12.37
N VAL A 74 4.51 -5.93 11.07
CA VAL A 74 3.47 -5.81 10.03
C VAL A 74 2.87 -7.18 9.78
N CYS A 75 1.57 -7.30 10.03
CA CYS A 75 0.88 -8.57 9.86
C CYS A 75 0.92 -9.01 8.39
N GLU A 76 1.14 -10.30 8.21
CA GLU A 76 0.95 -11.15 7.03
C GLU A 76 -0.52 -11.19 6.57
N HIS A 77 -1.20 -10.04 6.53
CA HIS A 77 -2.58 -9.90 6.09
C HIS A 77 -2.72 -8.72 5.12
N LEU A 78 -3.23 -9.02 3.92
CA LEU A 78 -3.51 -8.04 2.89
C LEU A 78 -5.01 -8.00 2.57
N HIS A 79 -5.65 -6.87 2.84
CA HIS A 79 -6.97 -6.61 2.29
C HIS A 79 -6.84 -5.98 0.90
N LEU A 80 -7.13 -6.74 -0.16
CA LEU A 80 -6.95 -6.32 -1.55
C LEU A 80 -8.29 -6.38 -2.28
N PRO A 81 -9.05 -5.27 -2.40
CA PRO A 81 -10.38 -5.29 -2.97
C PRO A 81 -10.38 -5.55 -4.48
N LEU A 82 -10.89 -6.71 -4.92
CA LEU A 82 -11.08 -7.04 -6.33
C LEU A 82 -12.32 -6.35 -6.87
N GLN A 83 -13.41 -6.39 -6.10
CA GLN A 83 -14.70 -5.74 -6.37
C GLN A 83 -15.53 -6.44 -7.47
N SER A 84 -14.90 -6.92 -8.54
CA SER A 84 -15.54 -7.78 -9.55
C SER A 84 -14.53 -8.63 -10.30
N GLY A 85 -14.92 -9.83 -10.72
CA GLY A 85 -14.12 -10.66 -11.63
C GLY A 85 -14.28 -10.31 -13.13
N SER A 86 -15.11 -9.31 -13.48
CA SER A 86 -15.34 -8.92 -14.88
C SER A 86 -14.67 -7.59 -15.19
N ASP A 87 -13.76 -7.58 -16.17
CA ASP A 87 -13.09 -6.36 -16.62
C ASP A 87 -14.06 -5.29 -17.11
N SER A 88 -15.18 -5.71 -17.74
CA SER A 88 -16.24 -4.78 -18.13
C SER A 88 -16.89 -4.07 -16.93
N ILE A 89 -17.07 -4.76 -15.81
CA ILE A 89 -17.58 -4.18 -14.56
C ILE A 89 -16.50 -3.33 -13.87
N LEU A 90 -15.27 -3.83 -13.77
CA LEU A 90 -14.15 -3.11 -13.17
C LEU A 90 -13.92 -1.77 -13.88
N SER A 91 -14.02 -1.76 -15.22
CA SER A 91 -13.97 -0.54 -16.02
C SER A 91 -15.15 0.39 -15.71
N ALA A 92 -16.39 -0.13 -15.63
CA ALA A 92 -17.56 0.68 -15.29
C ALA A 92 -17.52 1.24 -13.85
N MET A 93 -16.81 0.57 -12.94
CA MET A 93 -16.51 1.02 -11.57
C MET A 93 -15.31 1.99 -11.51
N HIS A 94 -14.68 2.33 -12.63
CA HIS A 94 -13.47 3.17 -12.71
C HIS A 94 -12.29 2.64 -11.87
N ARG A 95 -12.13 1.32 -11.77
CA ARG A 95 -11.07 0.70 -10.96
C ARG A 95 -9.66 0.89 -11.56
N GLY A 96 -9.55 1.04 -12.87
CA GLY A 96 -8.28 1.26 -13.55
C GLY A 96 -7.31 0.06 -13.44
N TYR A 97 -7.84 -1.16 -13.28
CA TYR A 97 -7.10 -2.43 -13.36
C TYR A 97 -8.03 -3.54 -13.87
N THR A 98 -7.44 -4.61 -14.40
CA THR A 98 -8.12 -5.84 -14.82
C THR A 98 -8.06 -6.91 -13.73
N ALA A 99 -8.91 -7.93 -13.83
CA ALA A 99 -8.85 -9.10 -12.96
C ALA A 99 -7.49 -9.82 -13.07
N GLU A 100 -6.92 -9.90 -14.27
CA GLU A 100 -5.57 -10.45 -14.50
C GLU A 100 -4.50 -9.67 -13.72
N ARG A 101 -4.46 -8.33 -13.85
CA ARG A 101 -3.48 -7.50 -13.14
C ARG A 101 -3.65 -7.55 -11.62
N TYR A 102 -4.88 -7.77 -11.15
CA TYR A 102 -5.12 -8.05 -9.73
C TYR A 102 -4.46 -9.38 -9.30
N LEU A 103 -4.67 -10.45 -10.06
CA LEU A 103 -4.12 -11.78 -9.76
C LEU A 103 -2.59 -11.81 -9.83
N GLU A 104 -1.98 -11.12 -10.80
CA GLU A 104 -0.52 -10.97 -10.89
C GLU A 104 0.08 -10.35 -9.60
N ARG A 105 -0.56 -9.30 -9.10
CA ARG A 105 -0.13 -8.62 -7.87
C ARG A 105 -0.34 -9.46 -6.63
N LEU A 106 -1.46 -10.19 -6.57
CA LEU A 106 -1.71 -11.15 -5.51
C LEU A 106 -0.67 -12.28 -5.52
N ALA A 107 -0.31 -12.79 -6.69
CA ALA A 107 0.73 -13.81 -6.83
C ALA A 107 2.10 -13.29 -6.37
N ALA A 108 2.48 -12.07 -6.77
CA ALA A 108 3.71 -11.45 -6.29
C ALA A 108 3.73 -11.26 -4.77
N ALA A 109 2.60 -10.84 -4.17
CA ALA A 109 2.50 -10.69 -2.72
C ALA A 109 2.62 -12.05 -2.00
N ARG A 110 1.95 -13.09 -2.49
CA ARG A 110 2.03 -14.45 -1.92
C ARG A 110 3.41 -15.08 -2.07
N ALA A 111 4.16 -14.72 -3.11
CA ALA A 111 5.52 -15.20 -3.32
C ALA A 111 6.53 -14.50 -2.39
N GLY A 112 6.25 -13.26 -1.99
CA GLY A 112 7.14 -12.47 -1.13
C GLY A 112 6.84 -12.54 0.37
N ILE A 113 5.58 -12.82 0.75
CA ILE A 113 5.13 -12.82 2.15
C ILE A 113 4.67 -14.21 2.53
N ASP A 114 5.42 -14.85 3.42
CA ASP A 114 5.07 -16.16 3.98
C ASP A 114 3.75 -16.10 4.77
N ASP A 115 2.94 -17.14 4.62
CA ASP A 115 1.62 -17.29 5.28
C ASP A 115 0.64 -16.13 5.05
N LEU A 116 0.71 -15.48 3.88
CA LEU A 116 -0.13 -14.33 3.57
C LEU A 116 -1.64 -14.67 3.56
N ALA A 117 -2.36 -14.13 4.55
CA ALA A 117 -3.81 -14.09 4.59
C ALA A 117 -4.33 -12.95 3.69
N VAL A 118 -5.33 -13.22 2.86
CA VAL A 118 -5.88 -12.23 1.92
C VAL A 118 -7.38 -12.13 2.07
N THR A 119 -7.87 -10.90 2.21
CA THR A 119 -9.31 -10.59 2.20
C THR A 119 -9.64 -9.69 1.02
N THR A 120 -10.87 -9.80 0.53
CA THR A 120 -11.33 -9.04 -0.62
C THR A 120 -12.83 -8.79 -0.54
N ASP A 121 -13.27 -7.66 -1.11
CA ASP A 121 -14.68 -7.33 -1.26
C ASP A 121 -15.15 -7.64 -2.68
N ILE A 122 -16.39 -8.11 -2.81
CA ILE A 122 -17.04 -8.39 -4.10
C ILE A 122 -18.38 -7.68 -4.13
N ILE A 123 -18.64 -6.95 -5.21
CA ILE A 123 -19.93 -6.30 -5.49
C ILE A 123 -20.65 -7.12 -6.56
N VAL A 124 -21.82 -7.64 -6.19
CA VAL A 124 -22.76 -8.31 -7.11
C VAL A 124 -23.86 -7.33 -7.52
N GLY A 125 -24.43 -7.51 -8.72
CA GLY A 125 -25.54 -6.69 -9.20
C GLY A 125 -25.17 -5.24 -9.54
N PHE A 126 -23.91 -4.95 -9.87
CA PHE A 126 -23.49 -3.60 -10.23
C PHE A 126 -24.27 -3.09 -11.47
N PRO A 127 -24.91 -1.90 -11.38
CA PRO A 127 -25.71 -1.37 -12.47
C PRO A 127 -24.81 -1.06 -13.67
N ARG A 128 -25.08 -1.73 -14.79
CA ARG A 128 -24.49 -1.36 -16.08
C ARG A 128 -25.36 -0.28 -16.69
N ARG A 129 -24.75 0.68 -17.38
CA ARG A 129 -25.50 1.39 -18.42
C ARG A 129 -25.83 0.34 -19.47
N ASP A 130 -27.11 0.03 -19.56
CA ASP A 130 -27.75 -0.64 -20.68
C ASP A 130 -27.16 -0.14 -22.01
N ARG A 131 -26.91 -1.09 -22.90
CA ARG A 131 -26.60 -0.85 -24.31
C ARG A 131 -27.88 -0.98 -25.09
#